data_AF-A0A7X7L1X4-F1
#
_entry.id   AF-A0A7X7L1X4-F1
#
_cell.length_a   1.000
_cell.length_b   1.000
_cell.length_c   1.000
_cell.angle_alpha   90.00
_cell.angle_beta   90.00
_cell.angle_gamma   90.00
#
_symmetry.space_group_name_H-M   'P 1'
#
loop_
_entity.id
_entity.type
_entity.pdbx_description
1 polymer ?
#
loop_
_entity_poly.entity_id
_entity_poly.type
_entity_poly.pdbx_seq_one_letter_code
_entity_poly.pdbx_strand_id
1 'polypeptide(L)'
;DLRARTKLSSAERFSLIRDLLYAAVLGVILLSFGFLFVRSRKVTPPRINLDRLAAQIEEEEAAKESARLAEAASQATLLNARLKTPQYSMDADFTLKGGKLESLLLTLTTPQPPEPSDVQLAEGKFAQAWLEKLVVDQMHLTHKPKAEFLASGNAKLFIKSHKGPERVVAKAVITGGYTAEPAVLTAKVLINRGFKELPKNTTFLFETLPNGDYRFFCSLSLNAR
;
A
#
# COMPACT_ATOMS: atom_id res chain seq x y z
N ASP A 1 -8.61 36.55 81.98
CA ASP A 1 -7.65 37.66 82.14
C ASP A 1 -8.16 38.91 81.45
N LEU A 2 -8.57 39.87 82.26
CA LEU A 2 -9.03 41.20 81.86
C LEU A 2 -7.84 42.17 81.95
N ARG A 3 -7.85 43.19 81.08
CA ARG A 3 -6.92 44.34 80.94
C ARG A 3 -5.98 44.11 79.74
N ALA A 4 -5.84 45.02 78.78
CA ALA A 4 -5.92 46.47 78.88
C ALA A 4 -6.56 47.08 77.62
N ARG A 5 -7.74 47.69 77.77
CA ARG A 5 -8.14 48.80 76.89
C ARG A 5 -7.42 50.04 77.40
N THR A 6 -6.31 50.38 76.76
CA THR A 6 -5.76 51.74 76.79
C THR A 6 -6.87 52.70 76.38
N LYS A 7 -7.37 53.48 77.35
CA LYS A 7 -8.26 54.60 77.07
C LYS A 7 -7.42 55.65 76.35
N LEU A 8 -7.39 55.57 75.01
CA LEU A 8 -6.79 56.61 74.17
C LEU A 8 -7.40 57.95 74.56
N SER A 9 -6.52 58.85 74.97
CA SER A 9 -6.82 60.23 75.36
C SER A 9 -7.54 60.92 74.20
N SER A 10 -8.42 61.88 74.51
CA SER A 10 -9.19 62.64 73.50
C SER A 10 -8.28 63.21 72.40
N ALA A 11 -7.04 63.56 72.71
CA ALA A 11 -6.04 64.05 71.75
C ALA A 11 -5.58 62.97 70.74
N GLU A 12 -5.44 61.72 71.18
CA GLU A 12 -4.99 60.61 70.32
C GLU A 12 -6.09 60.16 69.35
N ARG A 13 -7.36 60.23 69.77
CA ARG A 13 -8.52 59.93 68.90
C ARG A 13 -8.64 60.90 67.73
N PHE A 14 -8.36 62.19 67.95
CA PHE A 14 -8.34 63.19 66.89
C PHE A 14 -7.18 62.97 65.90
N SER A 15 -6.02 62.49 66.36
CA SER A 15 -4.92 62.13 65.45
C SER A 15 -5.24 60.92 64.58
N LEU A 16 -5.91 59.91 65.15
CA LEU A 16 -6.22 58.66 64.45
C LEU A 16 -7.27 58.85 63.35
N ILE A 17 -8.27 59.71 63.60
CA ILE A 17 -9.27 60.09 62.58
C ILE A 17 -8.60 60.87 61.44
N ARG A 18 -7.68 61.77 61.77
CA ARG A 18 -6.94 62.56 60.78
C ARG A 18 -6.04 61.68 59.90
N ASP A 19 -5.33 60.73 60.50
CA ASP A 19 -4.44 59.82 59.77
C ASP A 19 -5.23 58.85 58.87
N LEU A 20 -6.41 58.39 59.31
CA LEU A 20 -7.33 57.61 58.48
C LEU A 20 -7.81 58.44 57.26
N LEU A 21 -8.09 59.73 57.46
CA LEU A 21 -8.52 60.64 56.39
C LEU A 21 -7.40 60.86 55.38
N TYR A 22 -6.16 61.05 55.84
CA TYR A 22 -5.00 61.18 54.94
C TYR A 22 -4.73 59.89 54.14
N ALA A 23 -4.85 58.72 54.77
CA ALA A 23 -4.69 57.43 54.09
C ALA A 23 -5.78 57.22 53.02
N ALA A 24 -7.03 57.60 53.31
CA ALA A 24 -8.12 57.51 52.35
C ALA A 24 -7.90 58.45 51.15
N VAL A 25 -7.49 59.70 51.39
CA VAL A 25 -7.19 60.67 50.32
C VAL A 25 -6.03 60.18 49.46
N LEU A 26 -4.96 59.66 50.06
CA LEU A 26 -3.81 59.13 49.33
C LEU A 26 -4.19 57.91 48.47
N GLY A 27 -5.04 57.02 49.00
CA GLY A 27 -5.55 55.87 48.25
C GLY A 27 -6.36 56.27 47.02
N VAL A 28 -7.21 57.30 47.14
CA VAL A 28 -7.97 57.84 46.01
C VAL A 28 -7.05 58.45 44.95
N ILE A 29 -6.01 59.18 45.37
CA ILE A 29 -5.02 59.77 44.44
C ILE A 29 -4.27 58.67 43.67
N LEU A 30 -3.80 57.63 44.36
CA LEU A 30 -3.07 56.53 43.74
C LEU A 30 -3.94 55.73 42.76
N LEU A 31 -5.19 55.44 43.13
CA LEU A 31 -6.14 54.79 42.21
C LEU A 31 -6.44 55.65 40.99
N SER A 32 -6.59 56.97 41.16
CA SER A 32 -6.81 57.91 40.06
C SER A 32 -5.62 57.95 39.10
N PHE A 33 -4.40 57.99 39.64
CA PHE A 33 -3.17 57.96 38.84
C PHE A 33 -2.98 56.61 38.13
N GLY A 34 -3.23 55.50 38.81
CA GLY A 34 -3.17 54.16 38.20
C GLY A 34 -4.17 54.01 37.06
N PHE A 35 -5.40 54.49 37.25
CA PHE A 35 -6.43 54.48 36.23
C PHE A 35 -6.06 55.37 35.03
N LEU A 36 -5.54 56.58 35.26
CA LEU A 36 -5.06 57.46 34.20
C LEU A 36 -3.87 56.85 33.44
N PHE A 37 -2.93 56.20 34.14
CA PHE A 37 -1.77 55.57 33.53
C PHE A 37 -2.16 54.39 32.63
N VAL A 38 -3.05 53.51 33.10
CA VAL A 38 -3.59 52.39 32.31
C VAL A 38 -4.39 52.89 31.10
N ARG A 39 -5.18 53.96 31.26
CA ARG A 39 -5.96 54.53 30.15
C ARG A 39 -5.09 55.28 29.13
N SER A 40 -3.98 55.86 29.56
CA SER A 40 -3.02 56.56 28.68
C SER A 40 -2.19 55.61 27.82
N ARG A 41 -1.92 54.40 28.31
CA ARG A 41 -1.29 53.34 27.53
C ARG A 41 -2.37 52.60 26.73
N LYS A 42 -2.56 53.02 25.48
CA LYS A 42 -3.24 52.18 24.47
C LYS A 42 -2.41 50.92 24.24
N VAL A 43 -2.55 49.93 25.13
CA VAL A 43 -2.04 48.58 24.91
C VAL A 43 -2.97 47.97 23.87
N THR A 44 -2.66 48.18 22.58
CA THR A 44 -3.27 47.42 21.51
C THR A 44 -2.91 45.95 21.73
N PRO A 45 -3.88 45.05 21.97
CA PRO A 45 -3.59 43.62 22.02
C PRO A 45 -2.96 43.20 20.68
N PRO A 46 -2.01 42.26 20.67
CA PRO A 46 -1.49 41.73 19.41
C PRO A 46 -2.67 41.19 18.61
N ARG A 47 -2.97 41.81 17.45
CA ARG A 47 -3.97 41.30 16.52
C ARG A 47 -3.43 40.01 15.94
N ILE A 48 -3.81 38.89 16.54
CA ILE A 48 -3.66 37.58 15.91
C ILE A 48 -4.53 37.65 14.65
N ASN A 49 -3.90 37.69 13.48
CA ASN A 49 -4.60 37.63 12.20
C ASN A 49 -5.17 36.22 12.06
N LEU A 50 -6.40 36.04 12.55
CA LEU A 50 -7.14 34.78 12.48
C LEU A 50 -7.19 34.24 11.05
N ASP A 51 -7.26 35.13 10.05
CA ASP A 51 -7.25 34.78 8.63
C ASP A 51 -5.93 34.14 8.19
N ARG A 52 -4.78 34.58 8.72
CA ARG A 52 -3.48 33.93 8.44
C ARG A 52 -3.37 32.58 9.13
N LEU A 53 -3.93 32.45 10.33
CA LEU A 53 -3.93 31.20 11.07
C LEU A 53 -4.84 30.16 10.40
N ALA A 54 -6.01 30.59 9.93
CA ALA A 54 -6.92 29.75 9.16
C ALA A 54 -6.29 29.28 7.84
N ALA A 55 -5.65 30.19 7.09
CA ALA A 55 -4.95 29.84 5.86
C ALA A 55 -3.78 28.86 6.09
N GLN A 56 -3.02 29.02 7.19
CA GLN A 56 -1.94 28.09 7.54
C GLN A 56 -2.46 26.71 7.92
N ILE A 57 -3.57 26.63 8.65
CA ILE A 57 -4.20 25.35 9.01
C ILE A 57 -4.71 24.64 7.77
N GLU A 58 -5.38 25.35 6.86
CA GLU A 58 -5.91 24.79 5.61
C GLU A 58 -4.79 24.29 4.69
N GLU A 59 -3.68 25.03 4.59
CA GLU A 59 -2.50 24.64 3.81
C GLU A 59 -1.79 23.41 4.44
N GLU A 60 -1.70 23.34 5.76
CA GLU A 60 -1.11 22.21 6.48
C GLU A 60 -1.99 20.95 6.41
N GLU A 61 -3.31 21.10 6.47
CA GLU A 61 -4.27 20.00 6.27
C GLU A 61 -4.22 19.49 4.82
N ALA A 62 -4.17 20.36 3.82
CA ALA A 62 -4.00 19.98 2.42
C ALA A 62 -2.65 19.27 2.17
N ALA A 63 -1.58 19.72 2.82
CA ALA A 63 -0.27 19.07 2.75
C ALA A 63 -0.28 17.69 3.43
N LYS A 64 -0.94 17.55 4.59
CA LYS A 64 -1.11 16.26 5.27
C LYS A 64 -1.98 15.29 4.47
N GLU A 65 -3.05 15.78 3.86
CA GLU A 65 -3.95 14.95 3.05
C GLU A 65 -3.28 14.50 1.75
N SER A 66 -2.56 15.39 1.07
CA SER A 66 -1.75 15.02 -0.10
C SER A 66 -0.61 14.06 0.25
N ALA A 67 0.07 14.25 1.39
CA ALA A 67 1.07 13.30 1.88
C ALA A 67 0.46 11.93 2.20
N ARG A 68 -0.72 11.89 2.84
CA ARG A 68 -1.43 10.66 3.17
C ARG A 68 -1.91 9.93 1.91
N LEU A 69 -2.39 10.65 0.90
CA LEU A 69 -2.76 10.11 -0.40
C LEU A 69 -1.53 9.57 -1.16
N ALA A 70 -0.40 10.28 -1.09
CA ALA A 70 0.87 9.81 -1.67
C ALA A 70 1.40 8.56 -0.95
N GLU A 71 1.26 8.50 0.36
CA GLU A 71 1.68 7.37 1.19
C GLU A 71 0.80 6.14 0.93
N ALA A 72 -0.53 6.32 0.86
CA ALA A 72 -1.48 5.29 0.44
C ALA A 72 -1.23 4.80 -1.00
N ALA A 73 -0.86 5.69 -1.91
CA ALA A 73 -0.45 5.32 -3.27
C ALA A 73 0.93 4.60 -3.29
N SER A 74 1.76 4.75 -2.26
CA SER A 74 3.07 4.09 -2.19
C SER A 74 3.03 2.69 -1.58
N GLN A 75 1.95 2.35 -0.86
CA GLN A 75 1.80 1.03 -0.23
C GLN A 75 1.70 -0.05 -1.30
N ALA A 76 2.54 -1.08 -1.15
CA ALA A 76 2.54 -2.23 -2.03
C ALA A 76 1.49 -3.24 -1.55
N THR A 77 0.45 -3.47 -2.35
CA THR A 77 -0.57 -4.49 -2.09
C THR A 77 -0.11 -5.80 -2.70
N LEU A 78 0.09 -6.82 -1.86
CA LEU A 78 0.35 -8.18 -2.30
C LEU A 78 -0.97 -8.91 -2.54
N LEU A 79 -1.16 -9.41 -3.76
CA LEU A 79 -2.27 -10.27 -4.11
C LEU A 79 -1.72 -11.67 -4.39
N ASN A 80 -2.23 -12.66 -3.67
CA ASN A 80 -1.86 -14.06 -3.89
C ASN A 80 -3.07 -14.80 -4.46
N ALA A 81 -2.83 -15.58 -5.49
CA ALA A 81 -3.88 -16.28 -6.19
C ALA A 81 -3.50 -17.74 -6.44
N ARG A 82 -4.39 -18.64 -6.04
CA ARG A 82 -4.19 -20.09 -6.20
C ARG A 82 -5.30 -20.67 -7.03
N LEU A 83 -4.93 -21.38 -8.09
CA LEU A 83 -5.82 -22.18 -8.91
C LEU A 83 -5.42 -23.65 -8.80
N LYS A 84 -6.34 -24.50 -8.35
CA LYS A 84 -6.13 -25.95 -8.28
C LYS A 84 -7.10 -26.65 -9.20
N THR A 85 -6.56 -27.42 -10.14
CA THR A 85 -7.31 -28.29 -11.06
C THR A 85 -6.78 -29.72 -10.93
N PRO A 86 -7.50 -30.73 -11.44
CA PRO A 86 -6.98 -32.10 -11.50
C PRO A 86 -5.69 -32.24 -12.33
N GLN A 87 -5.48 -31.35 -13.30
CA GLN A 87 -4.37 -31.42 -14.25
C GLN A 87 -3.14 -30.63 -13.78
N TYR A 88 -3.33 -29.59 -12.97
CA TYR A 88 -2.25 -28.74 -12.46
C TYR A 88 -2.70 -27.90 -11.26
N SER A 89 -1.73 -27.50 -10.44
CA SER A 89 -1.86 -26.46 -9.42
C SER A 89 -1.00 -25.27 -9.84
N MET A 90 -1.57 -24.07 -9.78
CA MET A 90 -0.87 -22.83 -10.04
C MET A 90 -1.00 -21.87 -8.87
N ASP A 91 0.13 -21.30 -8.49
CA ASP A 91 0.25 -20.20 -7.54
C ASP A 91 0.79 -18.98 -8.28
N ALA A 92 0.16 -17.83 -8.10
CA ALA A 92 0.57 -16.58 -8.69
C ALA A 92 0.55 -15.47 -7.63
N ASP A 93 1.70 -14.82 -7.46
CA ASP A 93 1.88 -13.72 -6.51
C ASP A 93 2.10 -12.43 -7.31
N PHE A 94 1.31 -11.42 -6.99
CA PHE A 94 1.29 -10.14 -7.67
C PHE A 94 1.57 -9.04 -6.66
N THR A 95 2.44 -8.09 -7.02
CA THR A 95 2.65 -6.87 -6.23
C THR A 95 2.07 -5.70 -6.98
N LEU A 96 1.08 -5.02 -6.39
CA LEU A 96 0.54 -3.76 -6.89
C LEU A 96 1.13 -2.60 -6.09
N LYS A 97 1.58 -1.53 -6.74
CA LYS A 97 2.01 -0.29 -6.10
C LYS A 97 1.36 0.90 -6.79
N GLY A 98 0.60 1.70 -6.05
CA GLY A 98 -0.17 2.82 -6.62
C GLY A 98 -1.16 2.40 -7.70
N GLY A 99 -1.78 1.23 -7.53
CA GLY A 99 -2.71 0.65 -8.52
C GLY A 99 -2.06 0.09 -9.79
N LYS A 100 -0.72 0.05 -9.86
CA LYS A 100 0.02 -0.54 -10.98
C LYS A 100 0.68 -1.85 -10.57
N LEU A 101 0.62 -2.85 -11.44
CA LEU A 101 1.33 -4.11 -11.27
C LEU A 101 2.85 -3.92 -11.40
N GLU A 102 3.59 -4.12 -10.31
CA GLU A 102 5.05 -3.95 -10.22
C GLU A 102 5.80 -5.27 -10.41
N SER A 103 5.26 -6.37 -9.88
CA SER A 103 5.88 -7.69 -10.02
C SER A 103 4.84 -8.79 -10.15
N LEU A 104 5.23 -9.87 -10.84
CA LEU A 104 4.44 -11.07 -11.03
C LEU A 104 5.37 -12.27 -10.93
N LEU A 105 5.06 -13.17 -9.99
CA LEU A 105 5.68 -14.47 -9.85
C LEU A 105 4.62 -15.53 -10.15
N LEU A 106 4.94 -16.50 -10.99
CA LEU A 106 4.01 -17.58 -11.33
C LEU A 106 4.70 -18.93 -11.23
N THR A 107 4.10 -19.82 -10.45
CA THR A 107 4.54 -21.19 -10.29
C THR A 107 3.42 -22.13 -10.66
N LEU A 108 3.65 -22.99 -11.64
CA LEU A 108 2.74 -24.09 -11.98
C LEU A 108 3.41 -25.43 -11.68
N THR A 109 2.62 -26.36 -11.15
CA THR A 109 3.02 -27.73 -10.86
C THR A 109 1.96 -28.67 -11.39
N THR A 110 2.36 -29.81 -11.95
CA THR A 110 1.43 -30.87 -12.36
C THR A 110 1.50 -32.02 -11.35
N PRO A 111 0.50 -32.92 -11.33
CA PRO A 111 0.63 -34.19 -10.63
C PRO A 111 1.79 -35.03 -11.21
N GLN A 112 2.12 -36.13 -10.52
CA GLN A 112 3.10 -37.09 -11.04
C GLN A 112 2.66 -37.63 -12.41
N PRO A 113 3.62 -37.93 -13.30
CA PRO A 113 3.31 -38.56 -14.57
C PRO A 113 2.61 -39.90 -14.34
N PRO A 114 1.63 -40.26 -15.16
CA PRO A 114 1.06 -41.60 -15.12
C PRO A 114 2.15 -42.64 -15.38
N GLU A 115 2.12 -43.73 -14.63
CA GLU A 115 3.03 -44.85 -14.88
C GLU A 115 2.73 -45.47 -16.25
N PRO A 116 3.76 -45.79 -17.05
CA PRO A 116 3.56 -46.45 -18.33
C PRO A 116 2.96 -47.83 -18.09
N SER A 117 2.00 -48.24 -18.94
CA SER A 117 1.43 -49.58 -18.85
C SER A 117 2.42 -50.65 -19.33
N ASP A 118 2.25 -51.89 -18.88
CA ASP A 118 3.08 -53.03 -19.32
C ASP A 118 3.09 -53.20 -20.84
N VAL A 119 1.97 -52.89 -21.50
CA VAL A 119 1.84 -52.91 -22.97
C VAL A 119 2.67 -51.81 -23.61
N GLN A 120 2.67 -50.59 -23.06
CA GLN A 120 3.48 -49.48 -23.57
C GLN A 120 4.99 -49.75 -23.39
N LEU A 121 5.35 -50.38 -22.28
CA LEU A 121 6.71 -50.83 -22.01
C LEU A 121 7.13 -51.92 -23.02
N ALA A 122 6.27 -52.90 -23.27
CA ALA A 122 6.52 -53.97 -24.24
C ALA A 122 6.63 -53.47 -25.70
N GLU A 123 5.88 -52.43 -26.05
CA GLU A 123 5.92 -51.79 -27.38
C GLU A 123 7.08 -50.78 -27.54
N GLY A 124 7.91 -50.56 -26.51
CA GLY A 124 8.96 -49.54 -26.52
C GLY A 124 8.41 -48.11 -26.63
N LYS A 125 7.12 -47.91 -26.34
CA LYS A 125 6.49 -46.59 -26.32
C LYS A 125 6.78 -45.93 -24.98
N PHE A 126 7.80 -45.09 -24.98
CA PHE A 126 8.17 -44.33 -23.80
C PHE A 126 7.07 -43.35 -23.41
N ALA A 127 6.96 -43.10 -22.10
CA ALA A 127 6.08 -42.06 -21.58
C ALA A 127 6.38 -40.72 -22.28
N GLN A 128 5.31 -40.04 -22.70
CA GLN A 128 5.40 -38.70 -23.26
C GLN A 128 6.11 -37.78 -22.26
N ALA A 129 6.83 -36.77 -22.78
CA ALA A 129 7.43 -35.76 -21.92
C ALA A 129 6.36 -35.16 -20.99
N TRP A 130 6.72 -34.97 -19.74
CA TRP A 130 5.83 -34.52 -18.68
C TRP A 130 6.39 -33.26 -18.04
N LEU A 131 5.62 -32.16 -18.05
CA LEU A 131 6.01 -30.94 -17.36
C LEU A 131 5.79 -31.14 -15.86
N GLU A 132 6.82 -31.23 -15.03
CA GLU A 132 6.64 -31.35 -13.57
C GLU A 132 6.36 -29.99 -12.93
N LYS A 133 7.14 -28.98 -13.33
CA LYS A 133 7.11 -27.65 -12.74
C LYS A 133 7.45 -26.59 -13.78
N LEU A 134 6.80 -25.46 -13.63
CA LEU A 134 7.06 -24.25 -14.39
C LEU A 134 7.20 -23.09 -13.41
N VAL A 135 8.23 -22.27 -13.59
CA VAL A 135 8.44 -21.04 -12.81
C VAL A 135 8.67 -19.89 -13.78
N VAL A 136 7.92 -18.81 -13.61
CA VAL A 136 8.14 -17.53 -14.29
C VAL A 136 8.52 -16.51 -13.23
N ASP A 137 9.77 -16.05 -13.27
CA ASP A 137 10.32 -15.06 -12.36
C ASP A 137 10.78 -13.80 -13.13
N GLN A 138 10.89 -12.69 -12.40
CA GLN A 138 11.51 -11.44 -12.88
C GLN A 138 10.96 -10.93 -14.23
N MET A 139 9.67 -10.63 -14.26
CA MET A 139 9.05 -10.10 -15.46
C MET A 139 9.22 -8.59 -15.62
N HIS A 140 9.50 -8.18 -16.85
CA HIS A 140 9.44 -6.80 -17.28
C HIS A 140 8.00 -6.43 -17.66
N LEU A 141 7.42 -5.46 -16.96
CA LEU A 141 6.04 -5.03 -17.12
C LEU A 141 5.93 -3.75 -17.96
N THR A 142 5.10 -3.82 -18.98
CA THR A 142 4.67 -2.68 -19.79
C THR A 142 3.18 -2.46 -19.58
N HIS A 143 2.83 -1.33 -18.97
CA HIS A 143 1.43 -0.94 -18.78
C HIS A 143 0.83 -0.39 -20.08
N LYS A 144 -0.42 -0.74 -20.32
CA LYS A 144 -1.23 -0.25 -21.42
C LYS A 144 -2.42 0.57 -20.88
N PRO A 145 -3.09 1.37 -21.74
CA PRO A 145 -4.32 2.04 -21.37
C PRO A 145 -5.38 1.04 -20.85
N LYS A 146 -6.35 1.53 -20.07
CA LYS A 146 -7.48 0.73 -19.53
C LYS A 146 -7.07 -0.40 -18.58
N ALA A 147 -6.02 -0.18 -17.78
CA ALA A 147 -5.52 -1.14 -16.78
C ALA A 147 -5.09 -2.51 -17.37
N GLU A 148 -4.75 -2.53 -18.65
CA GLU A 148 -4.13 -3.67 -19.31
C GLU A 148 -2.61 -3.68 -19.05
N PHE A 149 -2.02 -4.87 -19.05
CA PHE A 149 -0.57 -5.03 -18.96
C PHE A 149 -0.06 -6.11 -19.92
N LEU A 150 1.16 -5.89 -20.39
CA LEU A 150 1.99 -6.87 -21.06
C LEU A 150 3.22 -7.07 -20.20
N ALA A 151 3.45 -8.28 -19.73
CA ALA A 151 4.65 -8.64 -19.00
C ALA A 151 5.44 -9.67 -19.81
N SER A 152 6.76 -9.53 -19.83
CA SER A 152 7.63 -10.47 -20.51
C SER A 152 8.84 -10.79 -19.65
N GLY A 153 9.23 -12.05 -19.62
CA GLY A 153 10.31 -12.50 -18.74
C GLY A 153 10.84 -13.86 -19.12
N ASN A 154 11.68 -14.41 -18.25
CA ASN A 154 12.19 -15.76 -18.42
C ASN A 154 11.27 -16.75 -17.71
N ALA A 155 11.18 -17.94 -18.28
CA ALA A 155 10.49 -19.08 -17.71
C ALA A 155 11.46 -20.24 -17.61
N LYS A 156 11.35 -20.99 -16.52
CA LYS A 156 12.10 -22.22 -16.25
C LYS A 156 11.11 -23.37 -16.24
N LEU A 157 11.23 -24.28 -17.19
CA LEU A 157 10.44 -25.50 -17.29
C LEU A 157 11.27 -26.67 -16.79
N PHE A 158 10.69 -27.50 -15.93
CA PHE A 158 11.25 -28.74 -15.43
C PHE A 158 10.44 -29.87 -16.04
N ILE A 159 11.06 -30.64 -16.92
CA ILE A 159 10.40 -31.64 -17.75
C ILE A 159 11.01 -33.00 -17.42
N LYS A 160 10.16 -34.00 -17.19
CA LYS A 160 10.57 -35.39 -17.09
C LYS A 160 10.31 -36.06 -18.43
N SER A 161 11.37 -36.52 -19.09
CA SER A 161 11.28 -37.24 -20.36
C SER A 161 11.89 -38.64 -20.21
N HIS A 162 11.75 -39.47 -21.24
CA HIS A 162 12.41 -40.77 -21.30
C HIS A 162 13.94 -40.69 -21.32
N LYS A 163 14.51 -39.51 -21.66
CA LYS A 163 15.94 -39.24 -21.64
C LYS A 163 16.43 -38.83 -20.25
N GLY A 164 15.51 -38.56 -19.33
CA GLY A 164 15.79 -38.09 -17.98
C GLY A 164 15.13 -36.74 -17.67
N PRO A 165 15.45 -36.16 -16.51
CA PRO A 165 14.98 -34.83 -16.14
C PRO A 165 15.72 -33.75 -16.94
N GLU A 166 14.96 -32.83 -17.51
CA GLU A 166 15.44 -31.72 -18.34
C GLU A 166 14.99 -30.38 -17.76
N ARG A 167 15.86 -29.37 -17.87
CA ARG A 167 15.54 -27.98 -17.50
C ARG A 167 15.66 -27.09 -18.73
N VAL A 168 14.52 -26.54 -19.16
CA VAL A 168 14.45 -25.66 -20.34
C VAL A 168 14.20 -24.23 -19.91
N VAL A 169 14.97 -23.29 -20.48
CA VAL A 169 14.74 -21.85 -20.30
C VAL A 169 14.03 -21.31 -21.54
N ALA A 170 12.89 -20.67 -21.33
CA ALA A 170 12.05 -20.10 -22.38
C ALA A 170 11.69 -18.64 -22.05
N LYS A 171 11.07 -17.94 -23.02
CA LYS A 171 10.48 -16.63 -22.77
C LYS A 171 9.01 -16.81 -22.40
N ALA A 172 8.59 -16.17 -21.30
CA ALA A 172 7.19 -16.00 -20.94
C ALA A 172 6.70 -14.65 -21.45
N VAL A 173 5.48 -14.65 -21.98
CA VAL A 173 4.70 -13.46 -22.31
C VAL A 173 3.37 -13.60 -21.59
N ILE A 174 3.06 -12.65 -20.73
CA ILE A 174 1.85 -12.60 -19.94
C ILE A 174 1.07 -11.36 -20.32
N THR A 175 -0.17 -11.53 -20.77
CA THR A 175 -1.07 -10.43 -21.09
C THR A 175 -2.26 -10.46 -20.16
N GLY A 176 -2.66 -9.31 -19.64
CA GLY A 176 -3.72 -9.27 -18.66
C GLY A 176 -4.36 -7.92 -18.49
N GLY A 177 -5.33 -7.87 -17.59
CA GLY A 177 -6.02 -6.67 -17.19
C GLY A 177 -6.39 -6.73 -15.71
N TYR A 178 -6.38 -5.58 -15.06
CA TYR A 178 -6.84 -5.42 -13.69
C TYR A 178 -8.11 -4.56 -13.69
N THR A 179 -9.19 -5.09 -13.15
CA THR A 179 -10.42 -4.35 -12.87
C THR A 179 -10.46 -4.09 -11.37
N ALA A 180 -10.74 -2.85 -10.95
CA ALA A 180 -10.81 -2.50 -9.53
C ALA A 180 -12.13 -2.94 -8.87
N GLU A 181 -13.24 -2.91 -9.62
CA GLU A 181 -14.58 -3.26 -9.13
C GLU A 181 -15.34 -4.15 -10.14
N PRO A 182 -15.50 -5.46 -9.87
CA PRO A 182 -14.85 -6.24 -8.82
C PRO A 182 -13.32 -6.32 -9.05
N ALA A 183 -12.55 -6.48 -7.96
CA ALA A 183 -11.10 -6.67 -8.03
C ALA A 183 -10.77 -7.98 -8.76
N VAL A 184 -10.57 -7.90 -10.09
CA VAL A 184 -10.36 -9.07 -10.94
C VAL A 184 -9.10 -8.86 -11.76
N LEU A 185 -8.17 -9.79 -11.61
CA LEU A 185 -6.92 -9.83 -12.34
C LEU A 185 -6.97 -10.97 -13.35
N THR A 186 -7.03 -10.63 -14.62
CA THR A 186 -6.99 -11.65 -15.69
C THR A 186 -5.57 -11.73 -16.21
N ALA A 187 -4.99 -12.93 -16.33
CA ALA A 187 -3.63 -13.13 -16.82
C ALA A 187 -3.56 -14.35 -17.75
N LYS A 188 -3.24 -14.11 -19.01
CA LYS A 188 -2.99 -15.16 -20.01
C LYS A 188 -1.49 -15.35 -20.18
N VAL A 189 -1.01 -16.56 -19.99
CA VAL A 189 0.41 -16.90 -19.94
C VAL A 189 0.77 -17.76 -21.14
N LEU A 190 1.63 -17.21 -21.99
CA LEU A 190 2.23 -17.94 -23.10
C LEU A 190 3.71 -18.13 -22.81
N ILE A 191 4.20 -19.37 -22.85
CA ILE A 191 5.61 -19.66 -22.63
C ILE A 191 6.14 -20.36 -23.85
N ASN A 192 6.98 -19.67 -24.61
CA ASN A 192 7.40 -20.18 -25.89
C ASN A 192 8.72 -19.61 -26.43
N ARG A 193 9.35 -20.39 -27.30
CA ARG A 193 10.34 -19.95 -28.29
C ARG A 193 9.64 -19.66 -29.61
N GLY A 194 9.18 -18.42 -29.81
CA GLY A 194 8.87 -17.91 -31.16
C GLY A 194 7.41 -17.95 -31.63
N PHE A 195 6.47 -18.49 -30.86
CA PHE A 195 5.05 -18.41 -31.19
C PHE A 195 4.44 -17.10 -30.70
N LYS A 196 3.66 -16.44 -31.55
CA LYS A 196 3.04 -15.14 -31.28
C LYS A 196 1.55 -15.23 -30.94
N GLU A 197 0.90 -16.34 -31.29
CA GLU A 197 -0.55 -16.48 -31.17
C GLU A 197 -0.95 -17.28 -29.93
N LEU A 198 -1.85 -16.67 -29.15
CA LEU A 198 -2.51 -17.29 -28.00
C LEU A 198 -3.62 -18.24 -28.48
N PRO A 199 -3.66 -19.50 -28.03
CA PRO A 199 -4.78 -20.40 -28.28
C PRO A 199 -6.10 -19.80 -27.78
N LYS A 200 -7.14 -19.82 -28.63
CA LYS A 200 -8.41 -19.14 -28.34
C LYS A 200 -9.30 -19.88 -27.34
N ASN A 201 -9.23 -21.22 -27.28
CA ASN A 201 -10.15 -22.07 -26.51
C ASN A 201 -9.44 -23.09 -25.62
N THR A 202 -8.28 -22.73 -25.06
CA THR A 202 -7.49 -23.67 -24.25
C THR A 202 -7.15 -23.02 -22.91
N THR A 203 -7.36 -23.73 -21.81
CA THR A 203 -6.96 -23.25 -20.48
C THR A 203 -5.56 -23.75 -20.11
N PHE A 204 -5.16 -24.90 -20.66
CA PHE A 204 -3.85 -25.50 -20.48
C PHE A 204 -3.47 -26.33 -21.72
N LEU A 205 -2.24 -26.16 -22.21
CA LEU A 205 -1.64 -26.96 -23.28
C LEU A 205 -0.18 -27.19 -22.93
N PHE A 206 0.24 -28.45 -22.97
CA PHE A 206 1.64 -28.84 -22.99
C PHE A 206 1.80 -29.92 -24.06
N GLU A 207 2.58 -29.62 -25.10
CA GLU A 207 2.82 -30.55 -26.20
C GLU A 207 4.29 -30.57 -26.58
N THR A 208 4.75 -31.74 -27.02
CA THR A 208 6.06 -31.92 -27.64
C THR A 208 5.89 -31.76 -29.15
N LEU A 209 6.67 -30.88 -29.76
CA LEU A 209 6.64 -30.61 -31.19
C LEU A 209 7.52 -31.62 -31.95
N PRO A 210 7.29 -31.83 -33.26
CA PRO A 210 8.04 -32.80 -34.07
C PRO A 210 9.56 -32.57 -34.11
N ASN A 211 9.99 -31.32 -33.89
CA ASN A 211 11.40 -30.93 -33.85
C ASN A 211 12.05 -31.15 -32.46
N GLY A 212 11.29 -31.65 -31.47
CA GLY A 212 11.75 -31.84 -30.10
C GLY A 212 11.60 -30.62 -29.19
N ASP A 213 11.07 -29.49 -29.68
CA ASP A 213 10.72 -28.35 -28.83
C ASP A 213 9.42 -28.60 -28.05
N TYR A 214 9.14 -27.74 -27.06
CA TYR A 214 7.92 -27.79 -26.26
C TYR A 214 7.09 -26.53 -26.49
N ARG A 215 5.77 -26.72 -26.66
CA ARG A 215 4.82 -25.61 -26.61
C ARG A 215 4.04 -25.69 -25.31
N PHE A 216 4.02 -24.57 -24.59
CA PHE A 216 3.25 -24.40 -23.37
C PHE A 216 2.31 -23.21 -23.48
N PHE A 217 1.06 -23.41 -23.05
CA PHE A 217 0.10 -22.33 -22.88
C PHE A 217 -0.76 -22.57 -21.65
N CYS A 218 -1.01 -21.50 -20.88
CA CYS A 218 -2.00 -21.53 -19.82
C CYS A 218 -2.75 -20.20 -19.78
N SER A 219 -4.07 -20.25 -19.67
CA SER A 219 -4.92 -19.07 -19.50
C SER A 219 -5.48 -19.04 -18.09
N LEU A 220 -5.43 -17.87 -17.46
CA LEU A 220 -5.87 -17.70 -16.09
C LEU A 220 -6.75 -16.47 -15.91
N SER A 221 -7.82 -16.65 -15.14
CA SER A 221 -8.69 -15.59 -14.67
C SER A 221 -8.73 -15.68 -13.17
N LEU A 222 -8.21 -14.66 -12.48
CA LEU A 222 -8.14 -14.62 -11.03
C LEU A 222 -9.08 -13.54 -10.51
N ASN A 223 -9.87 -13.92 -9.53
CA ASN A 223 -10.57 -12.94 -8.70
C ASN A 223 -9.63 -12.61 -7.54
N ALA A 224 -9.21 -11.35 -7.44
CA ALA A 224 -8.53 -10.88 -6.25
C ALA A 224 -9.60 -10.81 -5.14
N ARG A 225 -9.51 -11.71 -4.16
CA ARG A 225 -10.30 -11.65 -2.93
C ARG A 225 -9.56 -10.87 -1.88
#